data_AF-A0A968WTA8-F1
#
_entry.id   AF-A0A968WTA8-F1
#
_cell.length_a   1.000
_cell.length_b   1.000
_cell.length_c   1.000
_cell.angle_alpha   90.00
_cell.angle_beta   90.00
_cell.angle_gamma   90.00
#
_symmetry.space_group_name_H-M   'P 1'
#
loop_
_entity.id
_entity.type
_entity.pdbx_description
1 polymer ?
#
loop_
_entity_poly.entity_id
_entity_poly.type
_entity_poly.pdbx_seq_one_letter_code
_entity_poly.pdbx_strand_id
1 'polypeptide(L)'
;ISGFGLSNQLGISREEANEYIKTYFKRFPGIKTYMDETKRRARDNGYVETIFGRRMHFPRINSTNPSEKAFLERASINAPIQGSAADIIRRAMIRMKPALAEHKLAAKMLLQVHDELIFEVPEREVEKSLPVIAHVMEKRQSRC
;
A
#
# COMPACT_ATOMS: atom_id res chain seq x y z
N ILE A 1 6.98 12.21 -8.69
CA ILE A 1 7.69 13.10 -7.75
C ILE A 1 8.28 14.22 -8.59
N SER A 2 7.93 15.48 -8.34
CA SER A 2 8.52 16.62 -9.04
C SER A 2 9.51 17.32 -8.12
N GLY A 3 10.57 17.92 -8.68
CA GLY A 3 11.53 18.71 -7.90
C GLY A 3 10.85 19.84 -7.11
N PHE A 4 9.79 20.44 -7.67
CA PHE A 4 8.99 21.46 -6.98
C PHE A 4 8.24 20.94 -5.74
N GLY A 5 7.67 19.73 -5.82
CA GLY A 5 6.98 19.15 -4.66
C GLY A 5 7.96 18.82 -3.54
N LEU A 6 9.10 18.26 -3.91
CA LEU A 6 10.14 17.87 -2.96
C LEU A 6 10.85 19.09 -2.35
N SER A 7 11.14 20.14 -3.14
CA SER A 7 11.75 21.37 -2.65
C SER A 7 10.90 22.01 -1.55
N ASN A 8 9.57 22.04 -1.73
CA ASN A 8 8.66 22.63 -0.75
C ASN A 8 8.54 21.78 0.52
N GLN A 9 8.61 20.45 0.41
CA GLN A 9 8.54 19.56 1.58
C GLN A 9 9.82 19.57 2.42
N LEU A 10 10.98 19.72 1.78
CA LEU A 10 12.29 19.67 2.43
C LEU A 10 12.89 21.04 2.73
N GLY A 11 12.32 22.12 2.21
CA GLY A 11 12.85 23.48 2.37
C GLY A 11 14.18 23.71 1.65
N ILE A 12 14.43 23.00 0.54
CA ILE A 12 15.67 23.06 -0.25
C ILE A 12 15.44 23.73 -1.60
N SER A 13 16.52 24.10 -2.31
CA SER A 13 16.41 24.65 -3.67
C SER A 13 15.84 23.62 -4.66
N ARG A 14 15.32 24.10 -5.80
CA ARG A 14 14.80 23.21 -6.86
C ARG A 14 15.93 22.39 -7.49
N GLU A 15 17.11 22.98 -7.61
CA GLU A 15 18.32 22.35 -8.11
C GLU A 15 18.71 21.17 -7.23
N GLU A 16 18.81 21.37 -5.91
CA GLU A 16 19.10 20.31 -4.95
C GLU A 16 18.02 19.23 -4.92
N ALA A 17 16.74 19.62 -4.99
CA ALA A 17 15.64 18.65 -5.05
C ALA A 17 15.70 17.78 -6.32
N ASN A 18 16.05 18.36 -7.47
CA ASN A 18 16.21 17.63 -8.73
C ASN A 18 17.43 16.70 -8.68
N GLU A 19 18.55 17.15 -8.12
CA GLU A 19 19.73 16.31 -7.92
C GLU A 19 19.45 15.14 -6.98
N TYR A 20 18.70 15.39 -5.90
CA TYR A 20 18.25 14.36 -4.97
C TYR A 20 17.40 13.30 -5.68
N ILE A 21 16.40 13.72 -6.46
CA ILE A 21 15.55 12.79 -7.24
C ILE A 21 16.39 11.97 -8.22
N LYS A 22 17.35 12.60 -8.91
CA LYS A 22 18.24 11.93 -9.87
C LYS A 22 19.11 10.88 -9.17
N THR A 23 19.70 11.24 -8.04
CA THR A 23 20.53 10.34 -7.23
C THR A 23 19.70 9.20 -6.65
N TYR A 24 18.49 9.47 -6.18
CA TYR A 24 17.54 8.47 -5.69
C TYR A 24 17.23 7.42 -6.76
N PHE A 25 16.90 7.84 -7.99
CA PHE A 25 16.65 6.90 -9.08
C PHE A 25 17.90 6.18 -9.59
N LYS A 26 19.09 6.81 -9.49
CA LYS A 26 20.35 6.14 -9.80
C LYS A 26 20.64 4.99 -8.80
N ARG A 27 20.31 5.19 -7.53
CA ARG A 27 20.50 4.19 -6.47
C ARG A 27 19.43 3.10 -6.48
N PHE A 28 18.20 3.45 -6.85
CA PHE A 28 17.05 2.55 -6.89
C PHE A 28 16.40 2.51 -8.28
N PRO A 29 17.09 1.96 -9.30
CA PRO A 29 16.61 1.98 -10.68
C PRO A 29 15.28 1.24 -10.86
N GLY A 30 15.04 0.19 -10.07
CA GLY A 30 13.80 -0.59 -10.10
C GLY A 30 12.54 0.24 -9.78
N ILE A 31 12.66 1.33 -9.01
CA ILE A 31 11.53 2.23 -8.74
C ILE A 31 11.11 2.95 -10.01
N LYS A 32 12.06 3.47 -10.78
CA LYS A 32 11.77 4.14 -12.05
C LYS A 32 11.14 3.17 -13.04
N THR A 33 11.70 1.96 -13.17
CA THR A 33 11.14 0.89 -14.00
C THR A 33 9.70 0.58 -13.60
N TYR A 34 9.44 0.36 -12.32
CA TYR A 34 8.08 0.12 -11.81
C TYR A 34 7.11 1.26 -12.16
N MET A 35 7.51 2.51 -11.98
CA MET A 35 6.68 3.68 -12.31
C MET A 35 6.33 3.73 -13.80
N ASP A 36 7.32 3.51 -14.66
CA ASP A 36 7.15 3.56 -16.12
C ASP A 36 6.30 2.39 -16.63
N GLU A 37 6.54 1.18 -16.15
CA GLU A 37 5.74 -0.01 -16.49
C GLU A 37 4.29 0.11 -16.00
N THR A 38 4.08 0.65 -14.80
CA THR A 38 2.73 0.78 -14.23
C THR A 38 1.91 1.83 -14.98
N LYS A 39 2.52 2.96 -15.36
CA LYS A 39 1.87 3.94 -16.27
C LYS A 39 1.52 3.31 -17.61
N ARG A 40 2.44 2.54 -18.20
CA ARG A 40 2.19 1.83 -19.47
C ARG A 40 1.02 0.87 -19.34
N ARG A 41 1.04 -0.03 -18.35
CA ARG A 41 -0.07 -0.97 -18.07
C ARG A 41 -1.40 -0.24 -17.88
N ALA A 42 -1.40 0.87 -17.13
CA ALA A 42 -2.60 1.67 -16.92
C ALA A 42 -3.16 2.22 -18.23
N ARG A 43 -2.30 2.77 -19.10
CA ARG A 43 -2.69 3.35 -20.40
C ARG A 43 -3.17 2.28 -21.39
N ASP A 44 -2.51 1.13 -21.42
CA ASP A 44 -2.79 0.05 -22.37
C ASP A 44 -4.09 -0.70 -22.00
N ASN A 45 -4.28 -0.99 -20.71
CA ASN A 45 -5.38 -1.82 -20.24
C ASN A 45 -6.56 -1.03 -19.66
N GLY A 46 -6.37 0.25 -19.35
CA GLY A 46 -7.34 1.06 -18.61
C GLY A 46 -7.48 0.69 -17.13
N TYR A 47 -6.59 -0.16 -16.59
CA TYR A 47 -6.57 -0.55 -15.18
C TYR A 47 -5.17 -0.98 -14.73
N VAL A 48 -4.99 -1.06 -13.41
CA VAL A 48 -3.83 -1.68 -12.73
C VAL A 48 -4.30 -2.65 -11.67
N GLU A 49 -3.44 -3.56 -11.22
CA GLU A 49 -3.79 -4.64 -10.29
C GLU A 49 -2.93 -4.59 -9.02
N THR A 50 -3.51 -5.01 -7.89
CA THR A 50 -2.75 -5.29 -6.66
C THR A 50 -1.94 -6.59 -6.81
N ILE A 51 -1.02 -6.86 -5.88
CA ILE A 51 -0.28 -8.13 -5.85
C ILE A 51 -1.20 -9.34 -5.71
N PHE A 52 -2.45 -9.18 -5.26
CA PHE A 52 -3.45 -10.25 -5.17
C PHE A 52 -4.46 -10.27 -6.33
N GLY A 53 -4.28 -9.42 -7.34
CA GLY A 53 -5.09 -9.44 -8.56
C GLY A 53 -6.36 -8.57 -8.52
N ARG A 54 -6.55 -7.75 -7.48
CA ARG A 54 -7.68 -6.81 -7.46
C ARG A 54 -7.43 -5.67 -8.45
N ARG A 55 -8.36 -5.44 -9.38
CA ARG A 55 -8.28 -4.41 -10.41
C ARG A 55 -8.75 -3.04 -9.91
N MET A 56 -8.05 -1.99 -10.35
CA MET A 56 -8.39 -0.59 -10.13
C MET A 56 -8.43 0.10 -11.49
N HIS A 57 -9.61 0.57 -11.87
CA HIS A 57 -9.88 1.09 -13.21
C HIS A 57 -9.60 2.59 -13.31
N PHE A 58 -8.98 2.99 -14.42
CA PHE A 58 -8.64 4.36 -14.76
C PHE A 58 -9.19 4.67 -16.17
N PRO A 59 -10.52 4.80 -16.34
CA PRO A 59 -11.15 4.92 -17.66
C PRO A 59 -10.69 6.16 -18.45
N ARG A 60 -10.23 7.21 -17.75
CA ARG A 60 -9.75 8.47 -18.34
C ARG A 60 -8.22 8.58 -18.38
N ILE A 61 -7.49 7.48 -18.20
CA ILE A 61 -6.00 7.49 -18.13
C ILE A 61 -5.34 8.13 -19.37
N ASN A 62 -6.02 8.06 -20.52
CA ASN A 62 -5.58 8.65 -21.79
C ASN A 62 -6.23 10.02 -22.08
N SER A 63 -6.69 10.73 -21.04
CA SER A 63 -7.29 12.07 -21.19
C SER A 63 -6.38 13.02 -21.97
N THR A 64 -6.99 13.84 -22.82
CA THR A 64 -6.32 14.92 -23.55
C THR A 64 -6.00 16.11 -22.64
N ASN A 65 -6.64 16.21 -21.47
CA ASN A 65 -6.33 17.22 -20.46
C ASN A 65 -5.01 16.85 -19.74
N PRO A 66 -3.95 17.67 -19.87
CA PRO A 66 -2.63 17.34 -19.29
C PRO A 66 -2.64 17.19 -17.77
N SER A 67 -3.42 18.02 -17.07
CA SER A 67 -3.51 18.00 -15.61
C SER A 67 -4.20 16.74 -15.10
N GLU A 68 -5.31 16.36 -15.74
CA GLU A 68 -6.03 15.12 -15.42
C GLU A 68 -5.18 13.89 -15.73
N LYS A 69 -4.55 13.84 -16.90
CA LYS A 69 -3.64 12.77 -17.29
C LYS A 69 -2.51 12.59 -16.28
N ALA A 70 -1.83 13.69 -15.91
CA ALA A 70 -0.75 13.63 -14.94
C ALA A 70 -1.23 13.17 -13.54
N PHE A 71 -2.45 13.54 -13.15
CA PHE A 71 -3.06 13.06 -11.91
C PHE A 71 -3.34 11.56 -11.96
N LEU A 72 -4.00 11.08 -13.01
CA LEU A 72 -4.36 9.67 -13.17
C LEU A 72 -3.12 8.77 -13.30
N GLU A 73 -2.07 9.24 -13.96
CA GLU A 73 -0.78 8.53 -14.00
C GLU A 73 -0.18 8.39 -12.61
N ARG A 74 -0.15 9.46 -11.80
CA ARG A 74 0.32 9.38 -10.41
C ARG A 74 -0.55 8.45 -9.57
N ALA A 75 -1.87 8.53 -9.71
CA ALA A 75 -2.81 7.69 -8.99
C ALA A 75 -2.62 6.20 -9.37
N SER A 76 -2.42 5.89 -10.65
CA SER A 76 -2.19 4.52 -11.14
C SER A 76 -0.90 3.89 -10.62
N ILE A 77 0.14 4.69 -10.36
CA ILE A 77 1.39 4.21 -9.74
C ILE A 77 1.18 3.81 -8.28
N ASN A 78 0.42 4.64 -7.54
CA ASN A 78 0.21 4.47 -6.10
C ASN A 78 -0.86 3.43 -5.78
N ALA A 79 -1.87 3.28 -6.64
CA ALA A 79 -3.03 2.42 -6.38
C ALA A 79 -2.65 0.95 -6.14
N PRO A 80 -1.73 0.30 -6.90
CA PRO A 80 -1.26 -1.04 -6.59
C PRO A 80 -0.57 -1.15 -5.24
N ILE A 81 0.21 -0.14 -4.83
CA ILE A 81 0.95 -0.16 -3.56
C ILE A 81 -0.03 -0.10 -2.38
N GLN A 82 -0.88 0.93 -2.37
CA GLN A 82 -1.88 1.13 -1.32
C GLN A 82 -2.92 0.01 -1.32
N GLY A 83 -3.36 -0.40 -2.50
CA GLY A 83 -4.31 -1.50 -2.66
C GLY A 83 -3.76 -2.82 -2.16
N SER A 84 -2.48 -3.12 -2.42
CA SER A 84 -1.83 -4.33 -1.91
C SER A 84 -1.70 -4.31 -0.39
N ALA A 85 -1.35 -3.16 0.21
CA ALA A 85 -1.32 -3.01 1.67
C ALA A 85 -2.72 -3.23 2.28
N ALA A 86 -3.76 -2.65 1.67
CA ALA A 86 -5.15 -2.86 2.07
C ALA A 86 -5.58 -4.33 1.95
N ASP A 87 -5.10 -5.04 0.93
CA ASP A 87 -5.40 -6.47 0.76
C ASP A 87 -4.69 -7.32 1.82
N ILE A 88 -3.44 -7.01 2.19
CA ILE A 88 -2.69 -7.71 3.24
C ILE A 88 -3.44 -7.62 4.57
N ILE A 89 -3.77 -6.40 5.00
CA ILE A 89 -4.43 -6.19 6.29
C ILE A 89 -5.82 -6.84 6.32
N ARG A 90 -6.58 -6.73 5.22
CA ARG A 90 -7.92 -7.33 5.14
C ARG A 90 -7.88 -8.86 5.21
N ARG A 91 -6.87 -9.49 4.61
CA ARG A 91 -6.65 -10.94 4.72
C ARG A 91 -6.26 -11.34 6.15
N ALA A 92 -5.42 -10.56 6.83
CA ALA A 92 -5.11 -10.80 8.24
C ALA A 92 -6.35 -10.68 9.14
N MET A 93 -7.17 -9.65 8.94
CA MET A 93 -8.44 -9.45 9.65
C MET A 93 -9.40 -10.64 9.51
N ILE A 94 -9.56 -11.19 8.29
CA ILE A 94 -10.41 -12.36 8.05
C ILE A 94 -9.91 -13.60 8.80
N ARG A 95 -8.59 -13.77 8.90
CA ARG A 95 -7.95 -14.90 9.59
C ARG A 95 -7.95 -14.76 11.11
N MET A 96 -8.11 -13.54 11.63
CA MET A 96 -8.01 -13.25 13.05
C MET A 96 -9.09 -13.93 13.88
N LYS A 97 -10.36 -13.81 13.46
CA LYS A 97 -11.49 -14.37 14.23
C LYS A 97 -11.40 -15.90 14.38
N PRO A 98 -11.14 -16.69 13.33
CA PRO A 98 -10.92 -18.13 13.47
C PRO A 98 -9.73 -18.47 14.39
N ALA A 99 -8.62 -17.76 14.27
CA ALA A 99 -7.42 -18.01 15.09
C ALA A 99 -7.68 -17.77 16.58
N LEU A 100 -8.35 -16.67 16.93
CA LEU A 100 -8.73 -16.39 18.32
C LEU A 100 -9.69 -17.45 18.87
N ALA A 101 -10.64 -17.92 18.05
CA ALA A 101 -11.59 -18.96 18.44
C ALA A 101 -10.92 -20.33 18.67
N GLU A 102 -9.95 -20.71 17.83
CA GLU A 102 -9.18 -21.95 17.97
C GLU A 102 -8.44 -22.02 19.31
N HIS A 103 -7.88 -20.89 19.75
CA HIS A 103 -7.19 -20.76 21.04
C HIS A 103 -8.12 -20.44 22.22
N LYS A 104 -9.44 -20.38 22.00
CA LYS A 104 -10.47 -20.04 23.00
C LYS A 104 -10.21 -18.70 23.70
N LEU A 105 -9.71 -17.71 22.96
CA LEU A 105 -9.42 -16.36 23.45
C LEU A 105 -10.66 -15.46 23.31
N ALA A 106 -10.92 -14.63 24.32
CA ALA A 106 -12.03 -13.67 24.31
C ALA A 106 -11.64 -12.32 23.69
N ALA A 107 -10.43 -12.19 23.14
CA ALA A 107 -9.95 -11.00 22.45
C ALA A 107 -10.90 -10.57 21.31
N LYS A 108 -11.16 -9.28 21.21
CA LYS A 108 -12.01 -8.68 20.17
C LYS A 108 -11.25 -7.63 19.40
N MET A 109 -11.20 -7.78 18.08
CA MET A 109 -10.71 -6.74 17.19
C MET A 109 -11.76 -5.61 17.10
N LEU A 110 -11.43 -4.43 17.58
CA LEU A 110 -12.35 -3.29 17.67
C LEU A 110 -12.35 -2.44 16.40
N LEU A 111 -11.17 -2.01 15.97
CA LEU A 111 -11.02 -1.12 14.83
C LEU A 111 -9.69 -1.31 14.10
N GLN A 112 -9.64 -0.80 12.87
CA GLN A 112 -8.45 -0.73 12.05
C GLN A 112 -8.11 0.74 11.79
N VAL A 113 -6.86 1.14 12.03
CA VAL A 113 -6.33 2.46 11.65
C VAL A 113 -5.14 2.24 10.74
N HIS A 114 -5.27 2.51 9.44
CA HIS A 114 -4.23 2.24 8.45
C HIS A 114 -3.72 0.78 8.50
N ASP A 115 -2.51 0.57 9.00
CA ASP A 115 -1.83 -0.72 9.18
C ASP A 115 -1.93 -1.28 10.61
N GLU A 116 -2.65 -0.61 11.50
CA GLU A 116 -2.86 -1.01 12.90
C GLU A 116 -4.22 -1.69 13.11
N LEU A 117 -4.24 -2.72 13.96
CA LEU A 117 -5.45 -3.39 14.45
C LEU A 117 -5.52 -3.23 15.97
N ILE A 118 -6.61 -2.64 16.45
CA ILE A 118 -6.82 -2.40 17.88
C ILE A 118 -7.68 -3.51 18.46
N PHE A 119 -7.26 -4.05 19.61
CA PHE A 119 -7.93 -5.15 20.29
C PHE A 119 -8.34 -4.76 21.71
N GLU A 120 -9.50 -5.25 22.11
CA GLU A 120 -9.92 -5.35 23.51
C GLU A 120 -9.67 -6.78 23.98
N VAL A 121 -8.90 -6.95 25.06
CA VAL A 121 -8.48 -8.26 25.57
C VAL A 121 -8.62 -8.27 27.09
N PRO A 122 -9.18 -9.33 27.71
CA PRO A 122 -9.11 -9.49 29.15
C PRO A 122 -7.65 -9.53 29.62
N GLU A 123 -7.31 -8.80 30.68
CA GLU A 123 -5.93 -8.65 31.16
C GLU A 123 -5.19 -9.99 31.34
N ARG A 124 -5.87 -10.98 31.92
CA ARG A 124 -5.36 -12.35 32.12
C ARG A 124 -5.06 -13.14 30.83
N GLU A 125 -5.55 -12.68 29.68
CA GLU A 125 -5.42 -13.33 28.36
C GLU A 125 -4.43 -12.62 27.42
N VAL A 126 -3.85 -11.48 27.84
CA VAL A 126 -2.94 -10.67 27.01
C VAL A 126 -1.74 -11.51 26.55
N GLU A 127 -1.02 -12.14 27.49
CA GLU A 127 0.17 -12.98 27.19
C GLU A 127 -0.14 -14.15 26.24
N LYS A 128 -1.37 -14.66 26.25
CA LYS A 128 -1.81 -15.74 25.34
C LYS A 128 -2.29 -15.21 23.99
N SER A 129 -2.84 -13.99 23.96
CA SER A 129 -3.41 -13.38 22.76
C SER A 129 -2.35 -12.80 21.84
N LEU A 130 -1.32 -12.16 22.42
CA LEU A 130 -0.22 -11.55 21.67
C LEU A 130 0.43 -12.48 20.63
N PRO A 131 0.89 -13.71 20.97
CA PRO A 131 1.53 -14.58 19.99
C PRO A 131 0.58 -15.04 18.89
N VAL A 132 -0.71 -15.23 19.18
CA VAL A 132 -1.72 -15.61 18.18
C VAL A 132 -1.97 -14.48 17.20
N ILE A 133 -2.17 -13.25 17.71
CA ILE A 133 -2.38 -12.05 16.90
C ILE A 133 -1.16 -11.79 16.01
N ALA A 134 0.05 -11.80 16.60
CA ALA A 134 1.30 -11.62 15.88
C ALA A 134 1.47 -12.67 14.77
N HIS A 135 1.23 -13.95 15.08
CA HIS A 135 1.31 -15.02 14.10
C HIS A 135 0.37 -14.80 12.91
N VAL A 136 -0.88 -14.38 13.16
CA VAL A 136 -1.84 -14.08 12.09
C VAL A 136 -1.37 -12.94 11.19
N MET A 137 -0.76 -11.90 11.78
CA MET A 137 -0.25 -10.74 11.05
C MET A 137 1.02 -11.05 10.25
N GLU A 138 1.94 -11.83 10.80
CA GLU A 138 3.21 -12.22 10.17
C GLU A 138 3.05 -13.30 9.09
N LYS A 139 1.97 -14.09 9.16
CA LYS A 139 1.76 -15.20 8.24
C LYS A 139 1.72 -14.72 6.80
N ARG A 140 2.62 -15.29 5.98
CA ARG A 140 2.73 -14.99 4.54
C ARG A 140 1.36 -15.05 3.86
N GLN A 141 1.08 -14.02 3.08
CA GLN A 141 -0.15 -13.90 2.30
C GLN A 141 0.08 -14.50 0.91
N SER A 142 -0.49 -15.67 0.64
CA SER A 142 -0.44 -16.31 -0.69
C SER A 142 -1.53 -15.75 -1.60
N ARG A 143 -1.25 -15.69 -2.91
CA ARG A 143 -2.33 -15.76 -3.91
C ARG A 143 -3.00 -17.13 -3.74
N CYS A 144 -4.32 -17.14 -3.68
CA CYS A 144 -5.09 -18.39 -3.70
C CYS A 144 -4.77 -19.18 -4.96
#